data_AF-A0A534IN31-F1
#
_entry.id   AF-A0A534IN31-F1
#
_cell.length_a   1.000
_cell.length_b   1.000
_cell.length_c   1.000
_cell.angle_alpha   90.00
_cell.angle_beta   90.00
_cell.angle_gamma   90.00
#
_symmetry.space_group_name_H-M   'P 1'
#
loop_
_entity.id
_entity.type
_entity.pdbx_description
1 polymer ?
#
loop_
_entity_poly.entity_id
_entity_poly.type
_entity_poly.pdbx_seq_one_letter_code
_entity_poly.pdbx_strand_id
1 'polypeptide(L)'
;EDRAQLLRTLANLPEHPESVPINRLVRVPGTPLADRPDVDPFDFVRTIAVARLLMPRAHVRLSAGRDDMSDELQALCFLAGANSIFYGERLLTTGNPDVERDRRLFARLGLTAEGHEAGRIGT
;
A
#
# COMPACT_ATOMS: atom_id res chain seq x y z
N GLU A 1 18.22 -7.05 3.62
CA GLU A 1 18.50 -8.00 2.53
C GLU A 1 17.26 -8.84 2.18
N ASP A 2 16.57 -9.40 3.17
CA ASP A 2 15.36 -10.24 2.97
C ASP A 2 14.26 -9.61 2.09
N ARG A 3 13.96 -8.32 2.28
CA ARG A 3 12.97 -7.60 1.45
C ARG A 3 13.36 -7.59 -0.04
N ALA A 4 14.65 -7.37 -0.33
CA ALA A 4 15.14 -7.38 -1.70
C ALA A 4 15.07 -8.79 -2.30
N GLN A 5 15.37 -9.83 -1.51
CA GLN A 5 15.23 -11.22 -1.95
C GLN A 5 13.77 -11.57 -2.24
N LEU A 6 12.82 -11.17 -1.40
CA LEU A 6 11.39 -11.38 -1.64
C LEU A 6 10.96 -10.74 -2.95
N LEU A 7 11.27 -9.45 -3.16
CA LEU A 7 10.88 -8.74 -4.38
C LEU A 7 11.55 -9.34 -5.62
N ARG A 8 12.81 -9.75 -5.53
CA ARG A 8 13.52 -10.46 -6.60
C ARG A 8 12.85 -11.80 -6.94
N THR A 9 12.41 -12.56 -5.93
CA THR A 9 11.71 -13.82 -6.15
C THR A 9 10.41 -13.58 -6.92
N LEU A 10 9.61 -12.60 -6.50
CA LEU A 10 8.33 -12.28 -7.17
C LEU A 10 8.54 -11.77 -8.61
N ALA A 11 9.53 -10.92 -8.82
CA ALA A 11 9.85 -10.36 -10.14
C ALA A 11 10.44 -11.38 -11.12
N ASN A 12 10.93 -12.54 -10.64
CA ASN A 12 11.50 -13.60 -11.48
C ASN A 12 10.55 -14.81 -11.64
N LEU A 13 9.29 -14.70 -11.22
CA LEU A 13 8.28 -15.70 -11.57
C LEU A 13 8.07 -15.73 -13.10
N PRO A 14 7.63 -16.86 -13.68
CA PRO A 14 7.36 -16.94 -15.12
C PRO A 14 6.41 -15.86 -15.62
N GLU A 15 5.49 -15.44 -14.76
CA GLU A 15 4.61 -14.30 -14.96
C GLU A 15 4.57 -13.47 -13.66
N HIS A 16 4.60 -12.15 -13.79
CA HIS A 16 4.49 -11.27 -12.63
C HIS A 16 3.11 -11.41 -11.99
N PRO A 17 3.00 -11.34 -10.65
CA PRO A 17 1.70 -11.29 -9.98
C PRO A 17 0.90 -10.08 -10.44
N GLU A 18 -0.41 -10.25 -10.65
CA GLU A 18 -1.31 -9.14 -10.96
C GLU A 18 -1.38 -8.11 -9.84
N SER A 19 -1.27 -8.57 -8.58
CA SER A 19 -1.27 -7.71 -7.39
C SER A 19 -0.16 -8.14 -6.44
N VAL A 20 0.64 -7.18 -5.98
CA VAL A 20 1.74 -7.37 -5.03
C VAL A 20 1.41 -6.60 -3.75
N PRO A 21 0.88 -7.26 -2.71
CA PRO A 21 0.57 -6.61 -1.45
C PRO A 21 1.84 -6.36 -0.63
N ILE A 22 1.98 -5.13 -0.12
CA ILE A 22 3.04 -4.75 0.81
C ILE A 22 2.36 -4.30 2.11
N ASN A 23 2.54 -5.11 3.15
CA ASN A 23 1.97 -4.89 4.47
C ASN A 23 3.01 -4.25 5.39
N ARG A 24 2.58 -3.31 6.22
CA ARG A 24 3.31 -2.97 7.45
C ARG A 24 2.91 -3.98 8.53
N LEU A 25 3.87 -4.42 9.34
CA LEU A 25 3.61 -5.34 10.44
C LEU A 25 2.64 -4.68 11.44
N VAL A 26 1.46 -5.29 11.60
CA VAL A 26 0.54 -4.95 12.69
C VAL A 26 0.93 -5.80 13.90
N ARG A 27 1.39 -5.16 14.97
CA ARG A 27 1.79 -5.84 16.20
C ARG A 27 0.56 -6.22 17.01
N VAL A 28 0.41 -7.51 17.29
CA VAL A 28 -0.68 -8.03 18.11
C VAL A 28 -0.10 -8.57 19.42
N PRO A 29 -0.53 -8.05 20.59
CA PRO A 29 -0.09 -8.56 21.89
C PRO A 29 -0.21 -10.08 22.00
N GLY A 30 0.82 -10.73 22.53
CA GLY A 30 0.87 -12.19 22.66
C GLY A 30 1.36 -12.93 21.40
N THR A 31 1.62 -12.25 20.28
CA THR A 31 2.29 -12.86 19.13
C THR A 31 3.82 -12.76 19.24
N PRO A 32 4.59 -13.68 18.62
CA PRO A 32 6.05 -13.62 18.63
C PRO A 32 6.66 -12.34 18.02
N LEU A 33 5.86 -11.56 17.31
CA LEU A 33 6.27 -10.31 16.66
C LEU A 33 5.75 -9.05 17.39
N ALA A 34 5.12 -9.21 18.55
CA ALA A 34 4.50 -8.11 19.30
C ALA A 34 5.48 -6.99 19.66
N ASP A 35 6.73 -7.34 19.99
CA ASP A 35 7.75 -6.39 20.48
C ASP A 35 8.77 -5.99 19.41
N ARG A 36 8.49 -6.30 18.12
CA ARG A 36 9.41 -5.95 17.03
C ARG A 36 9.39 -4.45 16.77
N PRO A 37 10.55 -3.83 16.53
CA PRO A 37 10.61 -2.41 16.21
C PRO A 37 9.87 -2.12 14.91
N ASP A 38 9.39 -0.88 14.78
CA ASP A 38 8.86 -0.38 13.53
C ASP A 38 9.92 -0.36 12.43
N VAL A 39 9.47 -0.59 11.20
CA VAL A 39 10.28 -0.33 10.02
C VAL A 39 10.37 1.17 9.83
N ASP A 40 11.56 1.68 9.53
CA ASP A 40 11.75 3.08 9.16
C ASP A 40 10.80 3.47 8.00
N PRO A 41 10.06 4.59 8.08
CA PRO A 41 9.10 4.98 7.05
C PRO A 41 9.72 5.10 5.65
N PHE A 42 10.96 5.57 5.52
CA PHE A 42 11.63 5.68 4.23
C PHE A 42 12.03 4.31 3.68
N ASP A 43 12.41 3.37 4.54
CA ASP A 43 12.63 1.98 4.12
C ASP A 43 11.35 1.31 3.61
N PHE A 44 10.21 1.62 4.22
CA PHE A 44 8.91 1.14 3.75
C PHE A 44 8.56 1.73 2.37
N VAL A 45 8.67 3.05 2.21
CA VAL A 45 8.46 3.74 0.93
C VAL A 45 9.42 3.23 -0.15
N ARG A 46 10.69 3.01 0.19
CA ARG A 46 11.69 2.42 -0.72
C ARG A 46 11.26 1.02 -1.19
N THR A 47 10.69 0.22 -0.30
CA THR A 47 10.21 -1.12 -0.66
C THR A 47 9.07 -1.04 -1.69
N ILE A 48 8.15 -0.08 -1.54
CA ILE A 48 7.09 0.20 -2.53
C ILE A 48 7.68 0.64 -3.87
N ALA A 49 8.62 1.58 -3.85
CA ALA A 49 9.29 2.09 -5.07
C ALA A 49 10.00 0.97 -5.84
N VAL A 50 10.75 0.12 -5.14
CA VAL A 50 11.45 -1.01 -5.75
C VAL A 50 10.45 -2.02 -6.34
N ALA A 51 9.35 -2.32 -5.63
CA ALA A 51 8.31 -3.22 -6.15
C ALA A 51 7.69 -2.67 -7.44
N ARG A 52 7.37 -1.36 -7.49
CA ARG A 52 6.86 -0.69 -8.69
C ARG A 52 7.85 -0.79 -9.86
N LEU A 53 9.13 -0.54 -9.63
CA LEU A 53 10.15 -0.58 -10.68
C LEU A 53 10.37 -1.99 -11.22
N LEU A 54 10.39 -3.00 -10.35
CA LEU A 54 10.61 -4.39 -10.76
C LEU A 54 9.38 -5.00 -11.44
N MET A 55 8.17 -4.60 -11.03
CA MET A 55 6.91 -5.17 -11.51
C MET A 55 5.97 -4.06 -12.01
N PRO A 56 6.29 -3.39 -13.13
CA PRO A 56 5.62 -2.15 -13.56
C PRO A 56 4.14 -2.32 -13.89
N ARG A 57 3.71 -3.53 -14.29
CA ARG A 57 2.31 -3.85 -14.62
C ARG A 57 1.48 -4.32 -13.43
N ALA A 58 2.11 -4.67 -12.33
CA ALA A 58 1.39 -5.16 -11.16
C ALA A 58 0.70 -4.01 -10.42
N HIS A 59 -0.43 -4.31 -9.78
CA HIS A 59 -0.98 -3.45 -8.74
C HIS A 59 -0.15 -3.60 -7.47
N VAL A 60 0.62 -2.57 -7.12
CA VAL A 60 1.35 -2.54 -5.85
C VAL A 60 0.36 -2.06 -4.79
N ARG A 61 -0.06 -2.98 -3.92
CA ARG A 61 -1.14 -2.76 -2.97
C ARG A 61 -0.60 -2.40 -1.60
N LEU A 62 -0.93 -1.19 -1.15
CA LEU A 62 -0.72 -0.76 0.23
C LEU A 62 -1.86 -1.33 1.09
N SER A 63 -1.52 -2.32 1.93
CA SER A 63 -2.51 -3.21 2.53
C SER A 63 -2.63 -2.98 4.06
N ALA A 64 -2.18 -3.90 4.90
CA ALA A 64 -2.31 -3.80 6.36
C ALA A 64 -1.37 -2.75 6.99
N GLY A 65 -1.81 -2.17 8.11
CA GLY A 65 -1.04 -1.19 8.90
C GLY A 65 -1.12 0.25 8.38
N ARG A 66 -2.08 0.54 7.48
CA ARG A 66 -2.36 1.89 6.96
C ARG A 66 -2.93 2.83 8.02
N ASP A 67 -3.71 2.31 8.96
CA ASP A 67 -4.30 3.08 10.08
C ASP A 67 -3.23 3.87 10.82
N ASP A 68 -2.11 3.20 11.11
CA ASP A 68 -0.97 3.73 11.87
C ASP A 68 0.00 4.57 11.02
N MET A 69 -0.32 4.81 9.74
CA MET A 69 0.47 5.69 8.87
C MET A 69 -0.10 7.10 8.91
N SER A 70 0.77 8.11 8.92
CA SER A 70 0.35 9.49 8.66
C SER A 70 -0.10 9.66 7.21
N ASP A 71 -0.83 10.73 6.93
CA ASP A 71 -1.28 11.06 5.58
C ASP A 71 -0.08 11.29 4.65
N GLU A 72 1.00 11.89 5.15
CA GLU A 72 2.24 12.14 4.41
C GLU A 72 2.94 10.83 4.03
N LEU A 73 2.98 9.85 4.96
CA LEU A 73 3.56 8.55 4.66
C LEU A 73 2.74 7.81 3.60
N GLN A 74 1.41 7.83 3.69
CA GLN A 74 0.56 7.25 2.65
C GLN A 74 0.75 7.97 1.31
N ALA A 75 0.82 9.31 1.32
CA ALA A 75 1.09 10.10 0.12
C ALA A 75 2.42 9.72 -0.54
N LEU A 76 3.50 9.55 0.25
CA LEU A 76 4.78 9.06 -0.24
C LEU A 76 4.69 7.65 -0.81
N CYS A 77 3.88 6.76 -0.23
CA CYS A 77 3.66 5.42 -0.76
C CYS A 77 2.95 5.46 -2.13
N PHE A 78 1.92 6.30 -2.29
CA PHE A 78 1.24 6.48 -3.57
C PHE A 78 2.19 7.07 -4.61
N LEU A 79 2.97 8.10 -4.24
CA LEU A 79 3.99 8.70 -5.10
C LEU A 79 5.07 7.68 -5.52
N ALA A 80 5.48 6.80 -4.60
CA ALA A 80 6.44 5.73 -4.87
C ALA A 80 5.89 4.64 -5.80
N GLY A 81 4.58 4.59 -6.02
CA GLY A 81 3.95 3.71 -7.00
C GLY A 81 2.97 2.70 -6.42
N ALA A 82 2.58 2.79 -5.15
CA ALA A 82 1.38 2.09 -4.69
C ALA A 82 0.16 2.64 -5.45
N ASN A 83 -0.71 1.75 -5.93
CA ASN A 83 -1.91 2.13 -6.70
C ASN A 83 -3.13 1.28 -6.35
N SER A 84 -3.10 0.60 -5.22
CA SER A 84 -4.21 -0.22 -4.73
C SER A 84 -4.21 -0.21 -3.20
N ILE A 85 -5.39 -0.20 -2.59
CA ILE A 85 -5.60 -0.32 -1.14
C ILE A 85 -6.75 -1.26 -0.84
N PHE A 86 -6.90 -1.69 0.42
CA PHE A 86 -8.18 -2.20 0.90
C PHE A 86 -9.08 -1.03 1.31
N TYR A 87 -10.33 -1.05 0.83
CA TYR A 87 -11.34 -0.02 1.07
C TYR A 87 -12.65 -0.70 1.47
N GLY A 88 -13.32 -0.23 2.53
CA GLY A 88 -14.52 -0.88 3.10
C GLY A 88 -14.45 -1.04 4.62
N GLU A 89 -15.30 -1.87 5.23
CA GLU A 89 -15.45 -1.88 6.71
C GLU A 89 -14.63 -2.96 7.46
N ARG A 90 -14.06 -3.97 6.78
CA ARG A 90 -13.34 -5.08 7.46
C ARG A 90 -12.12 -5.62 6.71
N LEU A 91 -11.02 -5.77 7.44
CA LEU A 91 -9.96 -6.75 7.19
C LEU A 91 -10.10 -7.94 8.15
N LEU A 92 -9.34 -9.02 7.92
CA LEU A 92 -9.47 -10.31 8.63
C LEU A 92 -9.35 -10.23 10.17
N THR A 93 -8.66 -9.23 10.74
CA THR A 93 -8.38 -9.13 12.19
C THR A 93 -8.38 -7.71 12.78
N THR A 94 -8.62 -6.67 11.98
CA THR A 94 -8.59 -5.25 12.39
C THR A 94 -9.71 -4.46 11.70
N GLY A 95 -10.23 -3.42 12.37
CA GLY A 95 -11.14 -2.46 11.74
C GLY A 95 -10.41 -1.73 10.59
N ASN A 96 -11.12 -1.40 9.51
CA ASN A 96 -10.50 -0.68 8.40
C ASN A 96 -10.45 0.84 8.74
N PRO A 97 -9.41 1.58 8.30
CA PRO A 97 -9.39 3.02 8.43
C PRO A 97 -10.57 3.61 7.68
N ASP A 98 -11.35 4.35 8.46
CA ASP A 98 -12.26 5.43 8.11
C ASP A 98 -12.28 5.78 6.61
N VAL A 99 -13.23 5.19 5.87
CA VAL A 99 -13.51 5.44 4.44
C VAL A 99 -13.45 6.94 4.10
N GLU A 100 -13.87 7.78 5.05
CA GLU A 100 -13.86 9.23 4.89
C GLU A 100 -12.46 9.84 4.97
N ARG A 101 -11.56 9.28 5.79
CA ARG A 101 -10.13 9.64 5.79
C ARG A 101 -9.50 9.35 4.44
N ASP A 102 -9.76 8.16 3.87
CA ASP A 102 -9.24 7.78 2.56
C ASP A 102 -9.73 8.72 1.46
N ARG A 103 -11.03 9.06 1.45
CA ARG A 103 -11.61 10.04 0.53
C ARG A 103 -10.95 11.42 0.64
N ARG A 104 -10.78 11.94 1.87
CA ARG A 104 -10.12 13.23 2.10
C ARG A 104 -8.68 13.23 1.62
N LEU A 105 -7.93 12.16 1.87
CA LEU A 105 -6.55 12.03 1.42
C LEU A 105 -6.49 11.97 -0.11
N PHE A 106 -7.34 11.16 -0.75
CA PHE A 106 -7.38 11.05 -2.22
C PHE A 106 -7.72 12.38 -2.89
N ALA A 107 -8.69 13.11 -2.34
CA ALA A 107 -9.02 14.46 -2.83
C ALA A 107 -7.82 15.42 -2.73
N ARG A 108 -7.08 15.40 -1.61
CA ARG A 108 -5.87 16.23 -1.43
C ARG A 108 -4.75 15.85 -2.41
N LEU A 109 -4.63 14.58 -2.76
CA LEU A 109 -3.58 14.06 -3.66
C LEU A 109 -4.00 14.04 -5.14
N GLY A 110 -5.26 14.37 -5.45
CA GLY A 110 -5.80 14.28 -6.81
C GLY A 110 -5.93 12.85 -7.34
N LEU A 111 -6.09 11.87 -6.45
CA LEU A 111 -6.22 10.45 -6.83
C LEU A 111 -7.68 10.09 -7.07
N THR A 112 -7.94 9.29 -8.11
CA THR A 112 -9.26 8.76 -8.45
C THR A 112 -9.24 7.24 -8.44
N ALA A 113 -10.38 6.64 -8.10
CA ALA A 113 -10.54 5.19 -8.20
C ALA A 113 -10.60 4.77 -9.68
N GLU A 114 -9.93 3.68 -10.01
CA GLU A 114 -9.99 3.07 -11.34
C GLU A 114 -11.43 2.66 -11.66
N GLY A 115 -11.92 3.03 -12.85
CA GLY A 115 -13.31 2.83 -13.26
C GLY A 115 -14.29 3.94 -12.85
N HIS A 116 -13.84 4.97 -12.14
CA HIS A 116 -14.63 6.18 -11.90
C HIS A 116 -14.33 7.21 -13.00
N GLU A 117 -15.09 7.20 -14.10
CA GLU A 117 -15.06 8.31 -15.07
C GLU A 117 -15.52 9.58 -14.33
N ALA A 118 -14.58 10.47 -14.00
CA ALA A 118 -14.93 11.83 -13.65
C ALA A 118 -15.57 12.46 -14.90
N GLY A 119 -16.88 12.70 -14.82
CA GLY A 119 -17.68 13.18 -15.94
C GLY A 119 -16.96 14.28 -16.71
N ARG A 120 -16.82 14.06 -18.03
CA ARG A 120 -16.53 15.12 -18.99
C ARG A 120 -17.55 16.23 -18.77
N ILE A 121 -17.15 17.30 -18.08
CA ILE A 121 -17.85 18.57 -18.18
C ILE A 121 -17.44 19.12 -19.55
N GLY A 122 -18.26 18.81 -20.55
CA GLY A 122 -18.18 19.45 -21.85
C GLY A 122 -18.41 20.94 -21.68
N THR A 123 -17.45 21.73 -22.13
CA THR A 123 -17.69 23.07 -22.68
C THR A 123 -18.36 22.93 -24.04
#